data_AF-A0A7S1ZY92-F1
#
_entry.id   AF-A0A7S1ZY92-F1
#
_cell.length_a   1.000
_cell.length_b   1.000
_cell.length_c   1.000
_cell.angle_alpha   90.00
_cell.angle_beta   90.00
_cell.angle_gamma   90.00
#
_symmetry.space_group_name_H-M   'P 1'
#
loop_
_entity.id
_entity.type
_entity.pdbx_description
1 polymer ?
#
loop_
_entity_poly.entity_id
_entity_poly.type
_entity_poly.pdbx_seq_one_letter_code
_entity_poly.pdbx_strand_id
1 'polypeptide(L)'
;GEEEGEEQQQLEKVVLARKCILSLGCSSPFLGGGGTTTTAGLDLLMKLKFSGHVGHFIYLHPPGNDNDDDGNDDDGLQRIQRSEFFGCAPERLFQISSSSSTTTTTTSSASSSSSSKPTTATSTTIQVSSEALAGTRPRGSTIQEDAALLQDLITSSKDRNENIITGMFIRQCFFEMRDRGWIEMVRSSGGSGSSSNDDDDDAVVVNGDDNENDNDDDDTTEEETNFFVRRLRHLQHICQSVNGKLTTGTSAVDVSKYLMKNLHPTPAVCGYPSSKALQFIRQYESTTFDRGYYAGPFGYIGKNDADVVVALRSALLSSTSMTTEDDDDDEEYEYEFDDGDDYEEEELLEKRDVIIDGDSGSGGSSGVDNLNQEEHKSNSKSPSSAVSTHVSIYAGAGIVPGSTVQGEFTETSQKLGVISSLFPPSPITLQSSNPTPNSAWSTAFIEELVRSGVTQFYICPGSRSTPLTAAIAKSTRMNVGVVHAMSVHDERSAAFRALGYGRRGYGPAAVITSSGTAVANLYPAVVEAAMDGVPLLVLTADRPYEARDTGANQAIDQVKAFPGSYIRWFRDVAPPSDDVPISAALSDAN
;
A
#
# COMPACT_ATOMS: atom_id res chain seq x y z
N GLY A 1 40.89 3.05 -11.39
CA GLY A 1 42.35 3.19 -11.30
C GLY A 1 42.88 1.84 -10.92
N GLU A 2 43.82 1.32 -11.69
CA GLU A 2 44.46 0.01 -11.50
C GLU A 2 45.31 0.02 -10.22
N GLU A 3 44.98 -0.84 -9.27
CA GLU A 3 45.90 -1.38 -8.27
C GLU A 3 45.69 -2.91 -8.24
N GLU A 4 46.72 -3.65 -8.63
CA GLU A 4 46.80 -5.10 -8.51
C GLU A 4 47.07 -5.49 -7.05
N GLY A 5 46.36 -6.49 -6.50
CA GLY A 5 46.75 -7.07 -5.22
C GLY A 5 45.75 -7.98 -4.48
N GLU A 6 44.48 -8.03 -4.88
CA GLU A 6 43.51 -9.04 -4.44
C GLU A 6 42.68 -9.39 -5.68
N GLU A 7 42.27 -10.65 -5.89
CA GLU A 7 41.19 -10.96 -6.83
C GLU A 7 39.92 -10.26 -6.33
N GLN A 8 39.80 -8.96 -6.62
CA GLN A 8 38.68 -8.15 -6.19
C GLN A 8 37.47 -8.60 -7.01
N GLN A 9 36.73 -9.58 -6.50
CA GLN A 9 35.47 -10.05 -7.10
C GLN A 9 34.61 -8.85 -7.49
N GLN A 10 34.32 -8.68 -8.77
CA GLN A 10 33.59 -7.51 -9.27
C GLN A 10 32.17 -7.52 -8.68
N LEU A 11 31.60 -6.34 -8.43
CA LEU A 11 30.20 -6.24 -8.00
C LEU A 11 29.30 -6.67 -9.17
N GLU A 12 28.66 -7.82 -9.05
CA GLU A 12 27.83 -8.41 -10.11
C GLU A 12 26.40 -7.88 -10.08
N LYS A 13 25.86 -7.68 -8.87
CA LYS A 13 24.50 -7.18 -8.64
C LYS A 13 24.48 -6.28 -7.41
N VAL A 14 23.71 -5.20 -7.47
CA VAL A 14 23.37 -4.39 -6.30
C VAL A 14 21.91 -3.95 -6.37
N VAL A 15 21.24 -3.87 -5.23
CA VAL A 15 19.86 -3.42 -5.14
C VAL A 15 19.86 -2.05 -4.51
N LEU A 16 19.54 -1.02 -5.30
CA LEU A 16 19.37 0.34 -4.77
C LEU A 16 17.91 0.61 -4.48
N ALA A 17 17.66 1.28 -3.37
CA ALA A 17 16.36 1.65 -2.88
C ALA A 17 16.13 3.16 -2.92
N ARG A 18 14.86 3.55 -2.87
CA ARG A 18 14.42 4.92 -2.69
C ARG A 18 13.34 4.98 -1.63
N LYS A 19 13.29 6.11 -0.93
CA LYS A 19 12.29 6.45 0.07
C LYS A 19 11.39 7.56 -0.46
N CYS A 20 10.09 7.37 -0.41
CA CYS A 20 9.07 8.38 -0.68
C CYS A 20 8.41 8.76 0.64
N ILE A 21 8.36 10.05 0.96
CA ILE A 21 7.75 10.55 2.20
C ILE A 21 6.45 11.24 1.84
N LEU A 22 5.35 10.77 2.40
CA LEU A 22 4.03 11.41 2.32
C LEU A 22 3.77 12.13 3.64
N SER A 23 3.47 13.43 3.58
CA SER A 23 3.04 14.21 4.74
C SER A 23 1.52 14.22 4.79
N LEU A 24 0.95 13.71 5.88
CA LEU A 24 -0.50 13.73 6.11
C LEU A 24 -0.86 15.01 6.85
N GLY A 25 -1.71 15.85 6.24
CA GLY A 25 -2.18 17.10 6.87
C GLY A 25 -3.09 16.83 8.08
N CYS A 26 -3.14 17.79 9.01
CA CYS A 26 -3.94 17.74 10.25
C CYS A 26 -5.46 17.56 10.04
N SER A 27 -5.95 17.70 8.80
CA SER A 27 -7.37 17.65 8.41
C SER A 27 -7.67 16.57 7.36
N SER A 28 -6.85 15.53 7.26
CA SER A 28 -7.10 14.44 6.30
C SER A 28 -8.35 13.64 6.72
N PRO A 29 -9.36 13.42 5.85
CA PRO A 29 -10.57 12.66 6.17
C PRO A 29 -10.34 11.15 6.40
N PHE A 30 -9.08 10.68 6.33
CA PHE A 30 -8.69 9.38 6.90
C PHE A 30 -8.82 9.34 8.44
N LEU A 31 -8.96 10.51 9.07
CA LEU A 31 -9.17 10.70 10.50
C LEU A 31 -10.66 10.52 10.80
N GLY A 32 -11.02 9.37 11.35
CA GLY A 32 -12.39 9.08 11.79
C GLY A 32 -12.95 10.21 12.66
N GLY A 33 -14.22 10.56 12.43
CA GLY A 33 -14.89 11.65 13.13
C GLY A 33 -14.88 11.47 14.66
N GLY A 34 -14.62 12.57 15.36
CA GLY A 34 -14.89 12.71 16.79
C GLY A 34 -13.87 12.07 17.73
N GLY A 35 -12.76 12.77 17.97
CA GLY A 35 -11.86 12.57 19.12
C GLY A 35 -10.49 12.01 18.77
N THR A 36 -9.44 12.83 18.86
CA THR A 36 -8.01 12.49 19.10
C THR A 36 -7.39 11.26 18.42
N THR A 37 -7.95 10.69 17.36
CA THR A 37 -7.42 9.48 16.72
C THR A 37 -6.41 9.84 15.63
N THR A 38 -5.13 9.85 15.99
CA THR A 38 -4.00 9.73 15.05
C THR A 38 -4.22 8.51 14.14
N THR A 39 -4.03 8.66 12.82
CA THR A 39 -4.03 7.55 11.85
C THR A 39 -3.19 6.41 12.41
N ALA A 40 -3.81 5.26 12.72
CA ALA A 40 -3.05 4.10 13.17
C ALA A 40 -2.48 3.37 11.96
N GLY A 41 -1.22 2.95 12.02
CA GLY A 41 -0.60 2.07 11.03
C GLY A 41 -1.40 0.78 10.83
N LEU A 42 -2.11 0.33 11.87
CA LEU A 42 -3.05 -0.79 11.79
C LEU A 42 -4.19 -0.55 10.80
N ASP A 43 -4.77 0.65 10.76
CA ASP A 43 -5.86 0.98 9.83
C ASP A 43 -5.38 0.96 8.38
N LEU A 44 -4.17 1.48 8.14
CA LEU A 44 -3.52 1.45 6.84
C LEU A 44 -3.22 0.01 6.40
N LEU A 45 -2.78 -0.85 7.33
CA LEU A 45 -2.59 -2.27 7.05
C LEU A 45 -3.92 -2.97 6.71
N MET A 46 -5.00 -2.66 7.44
CA MET A 46 -6.32 -3.24 7.13
C MET A 46 -6.80 -2.81 5.76
N LYS A 47 -6.62 -1.53 5.37
CA LYS A 47 -6.91 -1.05 4.02
C LYS A 47 -6.11 -1.81 2.97
N LEU A 48 -4.82 -2.04 3.21
CA LEU A 48 -3.95 -2.84 2.34
C LEU A 48 -4.42 -4.30 2.21
N LYS A 49 -4.90 -4.90 3.31
CA LYS A 49 -5.42 -6.27 3.31
C LYS A 49 -6.74 -6.39 2.54
N PHE A 50 -7.65 -5.44 2.74
CA PHE A 50 -8.97 -5.48 2.10
C PHE A 50 -8.99 -4.93 0.67
N SER A 51 -7.93 -4.26 0.21
CA SER A 51 -7.77 -3.89 -1.22
C SER A 51 -7.36 -5.06 -2.12
N GLY A 52 -7.22 -6.27 -1.58
CA GLY A 52 -6.96 -7.50 -2.33
C GLY A 52 -5.49 -7.71 -2.67
N HIS A 53 -4.56 -7.06 -1.97
CA HIS A 53 -3.15 -7.46 -2.04
C HIS A 53 -2.97 -8.85 -1.42
N VAL A 54 -2.08 -9.64 -2.01
CA VAL A 54 -1.76 -11.00 -1.58
C VAL A 54 -0.30 -11.02 -1.16
N GLY A 55 -0.01 -11.71 -0.06
CA GLY A 55 1.31 -11.82 0.55
C GLY A 55 1.22 -11.89 2.07
N HIS A 56 2.35 -11.72 2.73
CA HIS A 56 2.46 -11.75 4.18
C HIS A 56 2.33 -10.34 4.74
N PHE A 57 1.26 -10.12 5.51
CA PHE A 57 1.00 -8.83 6.15
C PHE A 57 1.85 -8.68 7.40
N ILE A 58 2.57 -7.56 7.49
CA ILE A 58 3.46 -7.23 8.61
C ILE A 58 2.86 -6.04 9.34
N TYR A 59 2.81 -6.12 10.66
CA TYR A 59 2.57 -5.01 11.56
C TYR A 59 3.56 -5.09 12.71
N LEU A 60 4.26 -4.00 12.97
CA LEU A 60 5.10 -3.83 14.13
C LEU A 60 4.79 -2.47 14.75
N HIS A 61 4.50 -2.49 16.04
CA HIS A 61 4.52 -1.31 16.88
C HIS A 61 5.82 -1.39 17.67
N PRO A 62 6.91 -0.72 17.23
CA PRO A 62 8.14 -0.69 17.98
C PRO A 62 7.86 -0.17 19.39
N PRO A 63 8.45 -0.77 20.45
CA PRO A 63 8.37 -0.17 21.77
C PRO A 63 8.87 1.27 21.66
N GLY A 64 8.11 2.22 22.21
CA GLY A 64 8.54 3.62 22.25
C GLY A 64 9.90 3.73 22.93
N ASN A 65 10.70 4.72 22.52
CA ASN A 65 11.85 5.15 23.29
C ASN A 65 11.32 5.80 24.58
N ASP A 66 10.94 4.98 25.56
CA ASP A 66 10.72 5.43 26.95
C ASP A 66 12.08 5.65 27.67
N ASN A 67 13.20 5.59 26.95
CA ASN A 67 14.58 5.62 27.46
C ASN A 67 15.51 6.58 26.70
N ASP A 68 14.98 7.57 25.96
CA ASP A 68 15.83 8.72 25.63
C ASP A 68 15.98 9.53 26.92
N ASP A 69 17.15 9.30 27.52
CA ASP A 69 17.85 10.04 28.56
C ASP A 69 17.34 11.48 28.74
N ASP A 70 17.31 11.93 29.99
CA ASP A 70 17.06 13.29 30.48
C ASP A 70 18.10 14.29 29.92
N GLY A 71 18.22 14.37 28.60
CA GLY A 71 18.83 15.44 27.86
C GLY A 71 17.88 16.61 27.98
N ASN A 72 18.08 17.37 29.04
CA ASN A 72 17.52 18.69 29.28
C ASN A 72 17.91 19.61 28.10
N ASP A 73 17.24 19.45 26.96
CA ASP A 73 17.19 20.49 25.94
C ASP A 73 16.47 21.65 26.62
N ASP A 74 17.20 22.76 26.81
CA ASP A 74 16.85 23.95 27.60
C ASP A 74 15.61 24.73 27.10
N ASP A 75 14.80 24.14 26.21
CA ASP A 75 13.57 24.67 25.66
C ASP A 75 12.43 23.69 25.98
N GLY A 76 11.58 23.98 26.98
CA GLY A 76 10.53 23.12 27.57
C GLY A 76 9.44 22.55 26.64
N LEU A 77 9.83 21.77 25.63
CA LEU A 77 8.96 21.15 24.62
C LEU A 77 9.22 19.63 24.58
N GLN A 78 8.42 18.84 25.32
CA GLN A 78 8.47 17.38 25.20
C GLN A 78 7.97 16.92 23.83
N ARG A 79 8.84 16.26 23.05
CA ARG A 79 8.53 15.73 21.72
C ARG A 79 8.23 14.23 21.78
N ILE A 80 6.96 13.84 21.81
CA ILE A 80 6.58 12.42 21.75
C ILE A 80 6.62 11.93 20.30
N GLN A 81 7.56 11.02 19.99
CA GLN A 81 7.67 10.36 18.69
C GLN A 81 7.05 8.96 18.73
N ARG A 82 5.93 8.77 18.02
CA ARG A 82 5.34 7.43 17.81
C ARG A 82 5.73 6.92 16.42
N SER A 83 6.13 5.66 16.33
CA SER A 83 6.38 5.00 15.06
C SER A 83 5.62 3.68 14.94
N GLU A 84 5.18 3.34 13.72
CA GLU A 84 4.51 2.08 13.40
C GLU A 84 5.01 1.60 12.04
N PHE A 85 5.34 0.33 11.91
CA PHE A 85 5.81 -0.25 10.66
C PHE A 85 4.79 -1.27 10.14
N PHE A 86 4.43 -1.17 8.88
CA PHE A 86 3.44 -2.07 8.26
C PHE A 86 3.81 -2.39 6.82
N GLY A 87 3.28 -3.48 6.27
CA GLY A 87 3.51 -3.85 4.87
C GLY A 87 2.85 -5.14 4.42
N CYS A 88 3.07 -5.48 3.15
CA CYS A 88 2.60 -6.72 2.52
C CYS A 88 3.76 -7.37 1.74
N ALA A 89 4.55 -8.18 2.42
CA ALA A 89 5.72 -8.84 1.85
C ALA A 89 5.33 -9.92 0.83
N PRO A 90 5.84 -9.88 -0.41
CA PRO A 90 5.62 -10.92 -1.42
C PRO A 90 6.64 -12.06 -1.36
N GLU A 91 7.73 -11.87 -0.63
CA GLU A 91 8.92 -12.73 -0.67
C GLU A 91 9.13 -13.40 0.69
N ARG A 92 9.16 -14.73 0.67
CA ARG A 92 9.54 -15.54 1.83
C ARG A 92 11.03 -15.80 1.79
N LEU A 93 11.75 -15.39 2.85
CA LEU A 93 13.16 -15.67 3.02
C LEU A 93 13.39 -17.18 3.20
N PHE A 94 12.66 -17.81 4.12
CA PHE A 94 12.58 -19.26 4.23
C PHE A 94 11.33 -19.70 5.01
N GLN A 95 10.91 -20.94 4.80
CA GLN A 95 9.92 -21.64 5.61
C GLN A 95 10.51 -22.92 6.19
N ILE A 96 10.08 -23.25 7.41
CA ILE A 96 10.18 -24.60 7.95
C ILE A 96 8.78 -25.03 8.35
N SER A 97 8.29 -26.13 7.78
CA SER A 97 6.95 -26.64 8.04
C SER A 97 6.99 -28.10 8.48
N SER A 98 6.23 -28.43 9.51
CA SER A 98 6.12 -29.79 10.05
C SER A 98 4.84 -30.45 9.55
N SER A 99 4.96 -31.62 8.94
CA SER A 99 3.84 -32.47 8.54
C SER A 99 3.89 -33.79 9.29
N SER A 100 2.77 -34.19 9.90
CA SER A 100 2.65 -35.48 10.59
C SER A 100 1.79 -36.43 9.77
N SER A 101 2.34 -37.55 9.34
CA SER A 101 1.56 -38.66 8.76
C SER A 101 1.39 -39.76 9.79
N THR A 102 0.15 -40.23 9.94
CA THR A 102 -0.17 -41.35 10.84
C THR A 102 -0.53 -42.55 10.00
N THR A 103 0.34 -43.56 10.00
CA THR A 103 0.08 -44.82 9.29
C THR A 103 -0.33 -45.87 10.31
N THR A 104 -1.53 -46.44 10.14
CA THR A 104 -2.02 -47.55 10.97
C THR A 104 -1.91 -48.83 10.16
N THR A 105 -1.01 -49.73 10.58
CA THR A 105 -0.83 -51.04 9.94
C THR A 105 -1.61 -52.10 10.70
N THR A 106 -2.59 -52.73 10.07
CA THR A 106 -3.29 -53.91 10.61
C THR A 106 -2.68 -55.18 10.03
N THR A 107 -1.93 -55.92 10.83
CA THR A 107 -1.42 -57.25 10.44
C THR A 107 -2.53 -58.29 10.59
N SER A 108 -3.12 -58.74 9.48
CA SER A 108 -4.01 -59.90 9.45
C SER A 108 -3.18 -61.20 9.38
N SER A 109 -2.81 -61.77 10.52
CA SER A 109 -2.22 -63.11 10.58
C SER A 109 -3.32 -64.17 10.67
N ALA A 110 -3.48 -64.97 9.62
CA ALA A 110 -4.32 -66.16 9.65
C ALA A 110 -3.59 -67.30 10.37
N SER A 111 -3.67 -67.35 11.70
CA SER A 111 -3.68 -68.58 12.54
C SER A 111 -3.48 -68.27 14.04
N SER A 112 -4.33 -68.91 14.86
CA SER A 112 -4.27 -69.11 16.32
C SER A 112 -4.15 -67.89 17.26
N SER A 113 -5.30 -67.51 17.83
CA SER A 113 -5.54 -67.11 19.24
C SER A 113 -4.50 -66.26 19.99
N SER A 114 -4.14 -65.09 19.47
CA SER A 114 -3.73 -63.95 20.30
C SER A 114 -4.16 -62.64 19.64
N SER A 115 -4.75 -61.72 20.41
CA SER A 115 -5.21 -60.43 19.89
C SER A 115 -4.00 -59.55 19.59
N SER A 116 -3.63 -59.37 18.32
CA SER A 116 -2.63 -58.38 17.91
C SER A 116 -3.25 -56.98 18.02
N LYS A 117 -2.66 -56.12 18.86
CA LYS A 117 -3.04 -54.70 18.93
C LYS A 117 -2.59 -54.00 17.65
N PRO A 118 -3.40 -53.10 17.06
CA PRO A 118 -2.94 -52.24 15.98
C PRO A 118 -1.76 -51.39 16.48
N THR A 119 -0.65 -51.40 15.74
CA THR A 119 0.48 -50.51 15.94
C THR A 119 0.28 -49.27 15.05
N THR A 120 0.11 -48.12 15.68
CA THR A 120 0.06 -46.82 15.00
C THR A 120 1.45 -46.21 15.05
N ALA A 121 2.03 -45.92 13.89
CA ALA A 121 3.30 -45.19 13.78
C ALA A 121 3.03 -43.80 13.22
N THR A 122 3.40 -42.76 13.99
CA THR A 122 3.34 -41.37 13.54
C THR A 122 4.74 -40.95 13.09
N SER A 123 4.89 -40.61 11.81
CA SER A 123 6.12 -40.06 11.27
C SER A 123 5.96 -38.55 11.10
N THR A 124 6.90 -37.78 11.66
CA THR A 124 6.93 -36.32 11.47
C THR A 124 8.01 -36.01 10.45
N THR A 125 7.61 -35.38 9.35
CA THR A 125 8.52 -34.89 8.31
C THR A 125 8.53 -33.37 8.35
N ILE A 126 9.71 -32.78 8.55
CA ILE A 126 9.91 -31.34 8.53
C ILE A 126 10.54 -30.95 7.19
N GLN A 127 9.87 -30.07 6.47
CA GLN A 127 10.33 -29.50 5.20
C GLN A 127 10.94 -28.12 5.45
N VAL A 128 11.99 -27.80 4.70
CA VAL A 128 12.70 -26.52 4.70
C VAL A 128 12.65 -26.01 3.27
N SER A 129 12.18 -24.78 3.07
CA SER A 129 12.08 -24.17 1.74
C SER A 129 12.55 -22.73 1.74
N SER A 130 13.04 -22.26 0.60
CA SER A 130 13.38 -20.86 0.34
C SER A 130 13.14 -20.57 -1.14
N GLU A 131 12.90 -19.31 -1.48
CA GLU A 131 12.57 -18.92 -2.84
C GLU A 131 13.40 -17.73 -3.31
N ALA A 132 13.93 -17.80 -4.53
CA ALA A 132 14.48 -16.65 -5.23
C ALA A 132 13.35 -15.96 -6.00
N LEU A 133 12.94 -14.77 -5.56
CA LEU A 133 11.98 -13.93 -6.26
C LEU A 133 12.72 -12.71 -6.83
N ALA A 134 12.99 -12.72 -8.13
CA ALA A 134 13.66 -11.63 -8.82
C ALA A 134 13.18 -11.51 -10.26
N GLY A 135 13.03 -10.28 -10.72
CA GLY A 135 12.33 -9.93 -11.95
C GLY A 135 10.87 -9.59 -11.70
N THR A 136 10.42 -8.46 -12.26
CA THR A 136 9.09 -7.93 -12.03
C THR A 136 8.52 -7.31 -13.30
N ARG A 137 7.25 -7.61 -13.60
CA ARG A 137 6.44 -6.81 -14.53
C ARG A 137 5.06 -6.52 -13.94
N PRO A 138 4.39 -5.44 -14.37
CA PRO A 138 2.99 -5.23 -14.03
C PRO A 138 2.10 -6.31 -14.66
N ARG A 139 0.88 -6.43 -14.15
CA ARG A 139 -0.21 -7.15 -14.82
C ARG A 139 -0.80 -6.26 -15.91
N GLY A 140 -1.15 -6.85 -17.04
CA GLY A 140 -1.81 -6.15 -18.15
C GLY A 140 -3.28 -5.86 -17.86
N SER A 141 -3.81 -4.80 -18.46
CA SER A 141 -5.24 -4.45 -18.36
C SER A 141 -6.10 -5.34 -19.26
N THR A 142 -5.48 -6.01 -20.23
CA THR A 142 -6.10 -6.99 -21.15
C THR A 142 -5.29 -8.28 -21.16
N ILE A 143 -5.91 -9.39 -21.58
CA ILE A 143 -5.25 -10.71 -21.67
C ILE A 143 -4.02 -10.65 -22.60
N GLN A 144 -4.13 -9.93 -23.71
CA GLN A 144 -3.06 -9.79 -24.70
C GLN A 144 -1.89 -8.97 -24.15
N GLU A 145 -2.18 -7.88 -23.46
CA GLU A 145 -1.17 -7.05 -22.80
C GLU A 145 -0.48 -7.82 -21.67
N ASP A 146 -1.25 -8.55 -20.86
CA ASP A 146 -0.71 -9.36 -19.75
C ASP A 146 0.22 -10.47 -20.25
N ALA A 147 -0.15 -11.12 -21.36
CA ALA A 147 0.69 -12.11 -22.03
C ALA A 147 1.96 -11.49 -22.64
N ALA A 148 1.88 -10.29 -23.21
CA ALA A 148 3.06 -9.59 -23.73
C ALA A 148 4.04 -9.19 -22.62
N LEU A 149 3.52 -8.68 -21.49
CA LEU A 149 4.32 -8.35 -20.31
C LEU A 149 4.93 -9.59 -19.66
N LEU A 150 4.20 -10.71 -19.64
CA LEU A 150 4.72 -12.00 -19.18
C LEU A 150 5.86 -12.48 -20.09
N GLN A 151 5.67 -12.42 -21.41
CA GLN A 151 6.69 -12.83 -22.36
C GLN A 151 7.96 -11.97 -22.21
N ASP A 152 7.80 -10.64 -22.10
CA ASP A 152 8.90 -9.71 -21.85
C ASP A 152 9.67 -10.07 -20.57
N LEU A 153 8.95 -10.37 -19.48
CA LEU A 153 9.55 -10.82 -18.22
C LEU A 153 10.39 -12.09 -18.42
N ILE A 154 9.81 -13.13 -19.05
CA ILE A 154 10.46 -14.44 -19.21
C ILE A 154 11.65 -14.38 -20.18
N THR A 155 11.61 -13.52 -21.20
CA THR A 155 12.71 -13.39 -22.18
C THR A 155 13.79 -12.39 -21.77
N SER A 156 13.56 -11.61 -20.72
CA SER A 156 14.51 -10.60 -20.25
C SER A 156 15.77 -11.26 -19.67
N SER A 157 16.89 -11.07 -20.36
CA SER A 157 18.21 -11.53 -19.89
C SER A 157 18.61 -10.87 -18.57
N LYS A 158 18.24 -9.60 -18.37
CA LYS A 158 18.44 -8.88 -17.10
C LYS A 158 17.73 -9.60 -15.94
N ASP A 159 16.42 -9.82 -16.09
CA ASP A 159 15.59 -10.43 -15.04
C ASP A 159 16.01 -11.88 -14.76
N ARG A 160 16.34 -12.65 -15.81
CA ARG A 160 16.91 -14.01 -15.68
C ARG A 160 18.23 -13.99 -14.91
N ASN A 161 19.19 -13.14 -15.26
CA ASN A 161 20.48 -13.06 -14.59
C ASN A 161 20.32 -12.70 -13.10
N GLU A 162 19.48 -11.72 -12.78
CA GLU A 162 19.19 -11.36 -11.39
C GLU A 162 18.60 -12.52 -10.58
N ASN A 163 17.74 -13.31 -11.21
CA ASN A 163 17.10 -14.46 -10.61
C ASN A 163 18.09 -15.61 -10.42
N ILE A 164 18.95 -15.89 -11.41
CA ILE A 164 20.02 -16.89 -11.33
C ILE A 164 20.97 -16.59 -10.18
N ILE A 165 21.49 -15.36 -10.08
CA ILE A 165 22.40 -14.96 -8.99
C ILE A 165 21.75 -15.21 -7.61
N THR A 166 20.47 -14.84 -7.48
CA THR A 166 19.73 -15.04 -6.22
C THR A 166 19.49 -16.53 -5.93
N GLY A 167 19.09 -17.30 -6.94
CA GLY A 167 18.84 -18.73 -6.82
C GLY A 167 20.10 -19.52 -6.48
N MET A 168 21.22 -19.22 -7.12
CA MET A 168 22.52 -19.85 -6.83
C MET A 168 22.97 -19.56 -5.39
N PHE A 169 22.80 -18.32 -4.92
CA PHE A 169 23.12 -17.96 -3.53
C PHE A 169 22.30 -18.78 -2.52
N ILE A 170 20.99 -18.94 -2.76
CA ILE A 170 20.12 -19.76 -1.90
C ILE A 170 20.52 -21.24 -1.98
N ARG A 171 20.74 -21.78 -3.18
CA ARG A 171 21.16 -23.18 -3.38
C ARG A 171 22.47 -23.48 -2.66
N GLN A 172 23.45 -22.58 -2.74
CA GLN A 172 24.73 -22.74 -2.05
C GLN A 172 24.53 -22.87 -0.54
N CYS A 173 23.69 -22.03 0.06
CA CYS A 173 23.35 -22.14 1.48
C CYS A 173 22.69 -23.49 1.83
N PHE A 174 21.85 -24.03 0.94
CA PHE A 174 21.22 -25.34 1.12
C PHE A 174 22.22 -26.50 0.96
N PHE A 175 23.14 -26.42 0.00
CA PHE A 175 24.21 -27.40 -0.15
C PHE A 175 25.13 -27.46 1.06
N GLU A 176 25.47 -26.32 1.66
CA GLU A 176 26.23 -26.29 2.91
C GLU A 176 25.49 -26.97 4.07
N MET A 177 24.16 -26.81 4.16
CA MET A 177 23.36 -27.51 5.17
C MET A 177 23.29 -29.02 4.89
N ARG A 178 23.20 -29.43 3.62
CA ARG A 178 23.26 -30.83 3.20
C ARG A 178 24.61 -31.44 3.59
N ASP A 179 25.71 -30.75 3.32
CA ASP A 179 27.07 -31.24 3.60
C ASP A 179 27.35 -31.34 5.11
N ARG A 180 26.64 -30.54 5.92
CA ARG A 180 26.60 -30.68 7.40
C ARG A 180 25.72 -31.86 7.87
N GLY A 181 24.99 -32.52 6.98
CA GLY A 181 24.04 -33.58 7.28
C GLY A 181 22.74 -33.08 7.93
N TRP A 182 22.43 -31.79 7.82
CA TRP A 182 21.25 -31.18 8.45
C TRP A 182 19.97 -31.35 7.62
N ILE A 183 20.11 -31.38 6.30
CA ILE A 183 19.00 -31.60 5.38
C ILE A 183 19.35 -32.61 4.28
N GLU A 184 18.32 -33.26 3.75
CA GLU A 184 18.34 -33.99 2.49
C GLU A 184 17.70 -33.11 1.41
N MET A 185 18.36 -32.89 0.27
CA MET A 185 17.77 -32.11 -0.81
C MET A 185 16.56 -32.83 -1.41
N VAL A 186 15.46 -32.11 -1.61
CA VAL A 186 14.26 -32.64 -2.27
C VAL A 186 14.32 -32.23 -3.74
N ARG A 187 14.37 -33.22 -4.65
CA ARG A 187 14.28 -32.93 -6.08
C ARG A 187 12.92 -32.29 -6.36
N SER A 188 12.94 -31.19 -7.12
CA SER A 188 11.72 -30.60 -7.69
C SER A 188 11.15 -31.57 -8.72
N SER A 189 10.40 -32.57 -8.28
CA SER A 189 9.61 -33.40 -9.17
C SER A 189 8.61 -32.51 -9.90
N GLY A 190 8.70 -32.43 -11.23
CA GLY A 190 7.70 -31.76 -12.06
C GLY A 190 6.31 -32.29 -11.72
N GLY A 191 5.53 -31.47 -11.01
CA GLY A 191 4.22 -31.86 -10.48
C GLY A 191 3.17 -31.96 -11.58
N SER A 192 2.97 -33.17 -12.10
CA SER A 192 1.62 -33.61 -12.46
C SER A 192 1.03 -34.27 -11.21
N GLY A 193 0.17 -33.56 -10.48
CA GLY A 193 -0.40 -34.11 -9.25
C GLY A 193 -1.21 -33.09 -8.47
N SER A 194 -2.54 -33.18 -8.60
CA SER A 194 -3.53 -32.44 -7.83
C SER A 194 -3.28 -32.50 -6.32
N SER A 195 -3.06 -31.35 -5.70
CA SER A 195 -3.17 -31.15 -4.26
C SER A 195 -4.09 -29.97 -4.05
N SER A 196 -5.35 -30.23 -3.67
CA SER A 196 -6.35 -29.23 -3.37
C SER A 196 -5.99 -28.46 -2.10
N ASN A 197 -5.32 -27.32 -2.26
CA ASN A 197 -5.34 -26.19 -1.33
C ASN A 197 -5.58 -24.94 -2.20
N ASP A 198 -6.73 -24.30 -2.00
CA ASP A 198 -7.37 -23.33 -2.89
C ASP A 198 -6.69 -21.94 -3.01
N ASP A 199 -5.36 -21.80 -2.82
CA ASP A 199 -4.70 -20.48 -2.79
C ASP A 199 -3.57 -20.24 -3.83
N ASP A 200 -3.14 -21.22 -4.65
CA ASP A 200 -1.94 -21.09 -5.51
C ASP A 200 -2.07 -21.62 -6.97
N ASP A 201 -3.25 -21.51 -7.60
CA ASP A 201 -3.55 -22.16 -8.89
C ASP A 201 -2.97 -21.50 -10.19
N ASP A 202 -2.11 -20.48 -10.11
CA ASP A 202 -1.69 -19.68 -11.28
C ASP A 202 -0.20 -19.82 -11.68
N ALA A 203 0.53 -20.82 -11.18
CA ALA A 203 1.94 -21.01 -11.48
C ALA A 203 2.18 -21.53 -12.93
N VAL A 204 2.77 -20.69 -13.78
CA VAL A 204 3.25 -21.12 -15.11
C VAL A 204 4.68 -21.63 -14.98
N VAL A 205 4.91 -22.91 -15.26
CA VAL A 205 6.26 -23.51 -15.29
C VAL A 205 6.95 -23.11 -16.59
N VAL A 206 8.18 -22.60 -16.48
CA VAL A 206 9.03 -22.25 -17.62
C VAL A 206 10.24 -23.16 -17.58
N ASN A 207 10.31 -24.13 -18.49
CA ASN A 207 11.52 -24.92 -18.68
C ASN A 207 12.60 -24.03 -19.31
N GLY A 208 13.84 -24.12 -18.80
CA GLY A 208 14.99 -23.52 -19.46
C GLY A 208 15.18 -24.12 -20.85
N ASP A 209 15.71 -23.34 -21.79
CA ASP A 209 15.84 -23.70 -23.21
C ASP A 209 16.41 -25.12 -23.42
N ASP A 210 15.72 -25.90 -24.26
CA ASP A 210 16.17 -27.18 -24.80
C ASP A 210 17.46 -26.97 -25.61
N ASN A 211 18.62 -27.13 -24.99
CA ASN A 211 19.88 -27.23 -25.71
C ASN A 211 19.99 -28.66 -26.28
N GLU A 212 19.32 -28.91 -27.41
CA GLU A 212 19.59 -30.07 -28.26
C GLU A 212 21.01 -29.93 -28.85
N ASN A 213 22.01 -30.39 -28.11
CA ASN A 213 23.27 -30.99 -28.57
C ASN A 213 24.27 -30.94 -27.42
N ASP A 214 24.52 -32.08 -26.78
CA ASP A 214 25.86 -32.69 -26.77
C ASP A 214 25.79 -34.07 -26.09
N ASN A 215 26.12 -35.10 -26.87
CA ASN A 215 26.50 -36.40 -26.32
C ASN A 215 27.91 -36.25 -25.76
N ASP A 216 28.06 -36.04 -24.46
CA ASP A 216 29.29 -36.40 -23.76
C ASP A 216 28.96 -36.84 -22.32
N ASP A 217 29.35 -38.07 -22.02
CA ASP A 217 29.31 -38.68 -20.70
C ASP A 217 30.31 -37.97 -19.76
N ASP A 218 29.88 -36.91 -19.07
CA ASP A 218 30.59 -36.41 -17.88
C ASP A 218 29.64 -36.24 -16.69
N ASP A 219 30.03 -36.83 -15.56
CA ASP A 219 29.28 -36.96 -14.30
C ASP A 219 29.27 -35.65 -13.49
N THR A 220 28.97 -34.53 -14.16
CA THR A 220 28.67 -33.25 -13.52
C THR A 220 27.17 -33.00 -13.65
N THR A 221 26.43 -33.43 -12.63
CA THR A 221 24.99 -33.22 -12.53
C THR A 221 24.67 -31.73 -12.33
N GLU A 222 24.66 -30.95 -13.42
CA GLU A 222 24.03 -29.62 -13.44
C GLU A 222 22.53 -29.80 -13.17
N GLU A 223 22.09 -29.61 -11.92
CA GLU A 223 20.68 -29.66 -11.56
C GLU A 223 19.91 -28.55 -12.30
N GLU A 224 19.15 -28.92 -13.33
CA GLU A 224 18.29 -28.03 -14.14
C GLU A 224 17.58 -26.98 -13.25
N THR A 225 17.81 -25.71 -13.56
CA THR A 225 17.14 -24.59 -12.88
C THR A 225 15.70 -24.46 -13.37
N ASN A 226 14.76 -25.00 -12.59
CA ASN A 226 13.33 -24.83 -12.86
C ASN A 226 12.84 -23.46 -12.40
N PHE A 227 12.33 -22.67 -13.34
CA PHE A 227 11.69 -21.39 -13.08
C PHE A 227 10.16 -21.53 -13.14
N PHE A 228 9.46 -20.71 -12.36
CA PHE A 228 8.02 -20.52 -12.52
C PHE A 228 7.65 -19.05 -12.37
N VAL A 229 6.49 -18.67 -12.89
CA VAL A 229 5.96 -17.31 -12.73
C VAL A 229 4.88 -17.28 -11.66
N ARG A 230 5.06 -16.41 -10.67
CA ARG A 230 4.05 -16.08 -9.67
C ARG A 230 3.31 -14.82 -10.09
N ARG A 231 2.02 -14.95 -10.39
CA ARG A 231 1.13 -13.82 -10.69
C ARG A 231 0.46 -13.32 -9.42
N LEU A 232 0.55 -12.02 -9.19
CA LEU A 232 -0.15 -11.30 -8.13
C LEU A 232 -1.21 -10.39 -8.76
N ARG A 233 -1.97 -9.66 -7.93
CA ARG A 233 -3.02 -8.74 -8.40
C ARG A 233 -2.51 -7.67 -9.37
N HIS A 234 -1.35 -7.06 -9.08
CA HIS A 234 -0.81 -5.94 -9.85
C HIS A 234 0.54 -6.22 -10.50
N LEU A 235 1.23 -7.27 -10.05
CA LEU A 235 2.59 -7.60 -10.47
C LEU A 235 2.70 -9.09 -10.79
N GLN A 236 3.74 -9.47 -11.51
CA GLN A 236 4.13 -10.85 -11.76
C GLN A 236 5.66 -10.98 -11.66
N HIS A 237 6.13 -12.13 -11.15
CA HIS A 237 7.52 -12.35 -10.77
C HIS A 237 8.04 -13.70 -11.28
N ILE A 238 9.32 -13.75 -11.66
CA ILE A 238 10.03 -15.01 -11.89
C ILE A 238 10.52 -15.53 -10.54
N CYS A 239 10.30 -16.81 -10.31
CA CYS A 239 10.59 -17.49 -9.06
C CYS A 239 11.39 -18.77 -9.28
N GLN A 240 12.28 -19.10 -8.35
CA GLN A 240 12.86 -20.43 -8.18
C GLN A 240 12.63 -20.88 -6.74
N SER A 241 12.28 -22.15 -6.53
CA SER A 241 12.16 -22.72 -5.18
C SER A 241 13.30 -23.69 -4.91
N VAL A 242 13.85 -23.63 -3.71
CA VAL A 242 14.85 -24.57 -3.20
C VAL A 242 14.26 -25.26 -1.98
N ASN A 243 14.24 -26.60 -2.02
CA ASN A 243 13.57 -27.42 -1.01
C ASN A 243 14.51 -28.46 -0.42
N GLY A 244 14.39 -28.68 0.88
CA GLY A 244 15.12 -29.70 1.63
C GLY A 244 14.24 -30.31 2.71
N LYS A 245 14.57 -31.52 3.12
CA LYS A 245 13.92 -32.23 4.22
C LYS A 245 14.88 -32.30 5.39
N LEU A 246 14.43 -31.91 6.58
CA LEU A 246 15.24 -31.96 7.79
C LEU A 246 15.60 -33.42 8.14
N THR A 247 16.88 -33.67 8.42
CA THR A 247 17.35 -35.00 8.83
C THR A 247 16.95 -35.33 10.28
N THR A 248 16.90 -36.62 10.59
CA THR A 248 16.49 -37.09 11.93
C THR A 248 17.51 -36.63 12.98
N GLY A 249 17.04 -35.95 14.03
CA GLY A 249 17.88 -35.48 15.13
C GLY A 249 18.41 -34.05 14.97
N THR A 250 18.20 -33.43 13.80
CA THR A 250 18.54 -32.02 13.57
C THR A 250 17.45 -31.10 14.13
N SER A 251 17.86 -30.01 14.78
CA SER A 251 16.95 -29.00 15.35
C SER A 251 16.50 -28.01 14.29
N ALA A 252 15.18 -27.84 14.12
CA ALA A 252 14.61 -26.81 13.25
C ALA A 252 15.04 -25.39 13.66
N VAL A 253 15.27 -25.15 14.96
CA VAL A 253 15.75 -23.87 15.49
C VAL A 253 17.18 -23.58 15.01
N ASP A 254 18.05 -24.59 14.97
CA ASP A 254 19.45 -24.40 14.55
C ASP A 254 19.55 -24.17 13.05
N VAL A 255 18.75 -24.89 12.27
CA VAL A 255 18.58 -24.62 10.82
C VAL A 255 18.02 -23.22 10.60
N SER A 256 17.00 -22.80 11.35
CA SER A 256 16.44 -21.44 11.23
C SER A 256 17.48 -20.35 11.52
N LYS A 257 18.29 -20.51 12.58
CA LYS A 257 19.38 -19.57 12.91
C LYS A 257 20.45 -19.51 11.81
N TYR A 258 20.77 -20.66 11.21
CA TYR A 258 21.71 -20.74 10.11
C TYR A 258 21.18 -20.02 8.87
N LEU A 259 19.94 -20.29 8.50
CA LEU A 259 19.27 -19.62 7.37
C LEU A 259 19.18 -18.12 7.61
N MET A 260 18.77 -17.67 8.79
CA MET A 260 18.76 -16.25 9.14
C MET A 260 20.13 -15.58 8.97
N LYS A 261 21.21 -16.25 9.39
CA LYS A 261 22.56 -15.70 9.33
C LYS A 261 23.15 -15.68 7.92
N ASN A 262 22.88 -16.72 7.13
CA ASN A 262 23.58 -16.94 5.85
C ASN A 262 22.72 -16.60 4.63
N LEU A 263 21.38 -16.60 4.73
CA LEU A 263 20.51 -16.13 3.66
C LEU A 263 20.29 -14.62 3.71
N HIS A 264 20.17 -14.01 4.90
CA HIS A 264 19.87 -12.59 4.99
C HIS A 264 21.14 -11.71 5.11
N PRO A 265 21.28 -10.64 4.30
CA PRO A 265 20.40 -10.26 3.20
C PRO A 265 20.70 -11.08 1.92
N THR A 266 19.64 -11.47 1.20
CA THR A 266 19.78 -12.16 -0.09
C THR A 266 20.23 -11.18 -1.17
N PRO A 267 20.78 -11.68 -2.30
CA PRO A 267 21.03 -10.85 -3.48
C PRO A 267 19.78 -10.16 -4.06
N ALA A 268 18.57 -10.59 -3.71
CA ALA A 268 17.32 -9.96 -4.16
C ALA A 268 17.06 -8.59 -3.51
N VAL A 269 17.62 -8.34 -2.32
CA VAL A 269 17.43 -7.07 -1.59
C VAL A 269 18.72 -6.32 -1.28
N CYS A 270 19.87 -6.98 -1.46
CA CYS A 270 21.19 -6.40 -1.25
C CYS A 270 22.00 -6.41 -2.55
N GLY A 271 22.41 -7.59 -3.00
CA GLY A 271 23.29 -7.76 -4.17
C GLY A 271 24.33 -8.85 -3.94
N TYR A 272 25.23 -9.02 -4.90
CA TYR A 272 26.27 -10.05 -4.89
C TYR A 272 27.57 -9.52 -5.51
N PRO A 273 28.75 -9.81 -4.90
CA PRO A 273 28.94 -10.36 -3.55
C PRO A 273 28.38 -9.45 -2.45
N SER A 274 27.78 -10.03 -1.40
CA SER A 274 26.98 -9.28 -0.41
C SER A 274 27.76 -8.18 0.33
N SER A 275 29.03 -8.41 0.65
CA SER A 275 29.87 -7.41 1.35
C SER A 275 30.09 -6.14 0.53
N LYS A 276 30.40 -6.29 -0.76
CA LYS A 276 30.59 -5.16 -1.70
C LYS A 276 29.27 -4.46 -1.98
N ALA A 277 28.20 -5.22 -2.17
CA ALA A 277 26.86 -4.66 -2.36
C ALA A 277 26.42 -3.83 -1.15
N LEU A 278 26.62 -4.32 0.08
CA LEU A 278 26.34 -3.57 1.32
C LEU A 278 27.18 -2.30 1.44
N GLN A 279 28.47 -2.36 1.12
CA GLN A 279 29.33 -1.18 1.12
C GLN A 279 28.84 -0.13 0.12
N PHE A 280 28.48 -0.57 -1.09
CA PHE A 280 27.94 0.29 -2.13
C PHE A 280 26.61 0.93 -1.70
N ILE A 281 25.67 0.13 -1.18
CA ILE A 281 24.39 0.63 -0.65
C ILE A 281 24.63 1.68 0.44
N ARG A 282 25.51 1.40 1.41
CA ARG A 282 25.84 2.36 2.48
C ARG A 282 26.44 3.64 1.92
N GLN A 283 27.32 3.55 0.93
CA GLN A 283 27.94 4.73 0.33
C GLN A 283 26.93 5.67 -0.34
N TYR A 284 25.91 5.12 -1.02
CA TYR A 284 24.99 5.91 -1.84
C TYR A 284 23.63 6.20 -1.18
N GLU A 285 23.13 5.32 -0.32
CA GLU A 285 21.82 5.52 0.33
C GLU A 285 21.94 6.22 1.68
N SER A 286 22.99 5.97 2.48
CA SER A 286 23.06 6.49 3.86
C SER A 286 23.11 8.01 3.97
N THR A 287 23.58 8.68 2.91
CA THR A 287 23.56 10.16 2.81
C THR A 287 22.15 10.71 2.62
N THR A 288 21.20 9.87 2.18
CA THR A 288 19.84 10.28 1.83
C THR A 288 18.81 9.71 2.80
N PHE A 289 18.91 8.43 3.18
CA PHE A 289 18.01 7.79 4.15
C PHE A 289 18.57 6.46 4.68
N ASP A 290 18.07 6.03 5.84
CA ASP A 290 18.25 4.67 6.36
C ASP A 290 17.05 3.78 5.95
N ARG A 291 17.36 2.54 5.54
CA ARG A 291 16.35 1.50 5.26
C ARG A 291 15.60 1.11 6.54
N GLY A 292 16.24 1.14 7.70
CA GLY A 292 15.63 0.70 8.96
C GLY A 292 15.06 -0.71 8.84
N TYR A 293 13.74 -0.86 9.00
CA TYR A 293 13.04 -2.15 8.84
C TYR A 293 12.86 -2.59 7.38
N TYR A 294 12.98 -1.69 6.40
CA TYR A 294 12.82 -2.03 4.99
C TYR A 294 13.88 -3.03 4.53
N ALA A 295 13.45 -4.04 3.77
CA ALA A 295 14.27 -5.17 3.34
C ALA A 295 14.85 -6.03 4.49
N GLY A 296 14.42 -5.80 5.74
CA GLY A 296 14.76 -6.64 6.89
C GLY A 296 13.94 -7.94 6.95
N PRO A 297 14.39 -8.94 7.72
CA PRO A 297 13.66 -10.19 7.90
C PRO A 297 12.59 -10.06 9.00
N PHE A 298 11.37 -10.54 8.72
CA PHE A 298 10.23 -10.51 9.64
C PHE A 298 9.56 -11.87 9.70
N GLY A 299 9.16 -12.32 10.89
CA GLY A 299 8.53 -13.63 11.03
C GLY A 299 8.71 -14.23 12.41
N TYR A 300 8.61 -15.55 12.49
CA TYR A 300 8.78 -16.29 13.74
C TYR A 300 9.66 -17.52 13.55
N ILE A 301 10.31 -17.94 14.64
CA ILE A 301 11.05 -19.20 14.74
C ILE A 301 10.46 -19.97 15.92
N GLY A 302 9.71 -21.03 15.61
CA GLY A 302 9.14 -21.96 16.56
C GLY A 302 10.06 -23.15 16.82
N LYS A 303 9.56 -24.12 17.59
CA LYS A 303 10.33 -25.32 17.97
C LYS A 303 10.58 -26.24 16.76
N ASN A 304 9.56 -26.41 15.92
CA ASN A 304 9.56 -27.35 14.78
C ASN A 304 9.17 -26.68 13.45
N ASP A 305 8.97 -25.37 13.47
CA ASP A 305 8.46 -24.58 12.35
C ASP A 305 9.03 -23.16 12.38
N ALA A 306 9.06 -22.51 11.24
CA ALA A 306 9.47 -21.13 11.09
C ALA A 306 8.84 -20.57 9.81
N ASP A 307 8.47 -19.30 9.82
CA ASP A 307 8.08 -18.59 8.60
C ASP A 307 8.68 -17.20 8.69
N VAL A 308 9.64 -16.92 7.82
CA VAL A 308 10.36 -15.64 7.76
C VAL A 308 10.27 -15.08 6.35
N VAL A 309 9.84 -13.83 6.27
CA VAL A 309 9.66 -13.05 5.05
C VAL A 309 10.60 -11.85 5.03
N VAL A 310 10.76 -11.25 3.86
CA VAL A 310 11.54 -10.01 3.71
C VAL A 310 10.58 -8.83 3.62
N ALA A 311 10.74 -7.81 4.48
CA ALA A 311 9.83 -6.67 4.59
C ALA A 311 9.95 -5.69 3.42
N LEU A 312 9.38 -6.11 2.29
CA LEU A 312 9.19 -5.33 1.08
C LEU A 312 7.74 -4.84 1.00
N ARG A 313 7.48 -3.86 0.13
CA ARG A 313 6.15 -3.19 0.02
C ARG A 313 5.64 -2.78 1.40
N SER A 314 6.50 -2.05 2.09
CA SER A 314 6.35 -1.69 3.49
C SER A 314 6.51 -0.19 3.67
N ALA A 315 5.98 0.32 4.78
CA ALA A 315 6.07 1.71 5.16
C ALA A 315 6.25 1.88 6.66
N LEU A 316 6.92 2.97 7.01
CA LEU A 316 7.08 3.46 8.37
C LEU A 316 6.22 4.70 8.55
N LEU A 317 5.23 4.62 9.42
CA LEU A 317 4.44 5.74 9.89
C LEU A 317 5.15 6.37 11.09
N SER A 318 5.37 7.68 11.03
CA SER A 318 5.97 8.45 12.12
C SER A 318 5.08 9.62 12.47
N SER A 319 4.67 9.73 13.72
CA SER A 319 3.88 10.85 14.24
C SER A 319 4.70 11.62 15.25
N THR A 320 4.74 12.95 15.10
CA THR A 320 5.35 13.87 16.06
C THR A 320 4.25 14.75 16.64
N SER A 321 4.12 14.75 17.98
CA SER A 321 3.31 15.72 18.71
C SER A 321 4.24 16.71 19.40
N MET A 322 3.92 18.01 19.30
CA MET A 322 4.51 19.05 20.15
C MET A 322 3.48 19.40 21.22
N THR A 323 3.82 19.19 22.49
CA THR A 323 3.07 19.73 23.63
C THR A 323 3.77 20.99 24.09
N THR A 324 3.10 22.14 24.00
CA THR A 324 3.51 23.33 24.76
C THR A 324 3.10 23.08 26.20
N GLU A 325 4.06 23.03 27.12
CA GLU A 325 3.75 23.11 28.55
C GLU A 325 3.20 24.51 28.81
N ASP A 326 1.99 24.58 29.35
CA ASP A 326 1.40 25.83 29.82
C ASP A 326 2.18 26.24 31.08
N ASP A 327 3.09 27.20 30.96
CA ASP A 327 3.63 27.91 32.13
C ASP A 327 2.50 28.75 32.73
N ASP A 328 1.78 28.16 33.70
CA ASP A 328 0.89 28.82 34.66
C ASP A 328 1.72 29.70 35.63
N ASP A 329 2.54 30.62 35.13
CA ASP A 329 3.14 31.69 35.92
C ASP A 329 2.42 33.01 35.60
N ASP A 330 1.34 33.23 36.35
CA ASP A 330 0.75 34.55 36.56
C ASP A 330 1.80 35.50 37.20
N GLU A 331 2.65 36.15 36.40
CA GLU A 331 3.33 37.38 36.82
C GLU A 331 2.93 38.56 35.92
N GLU A 332 2.01 39.35 36.46
CA GLU A 332 1.64 40.69 36.03
C GLU A 332 2.87 41.61 36.08
N TYR A 333 3.54 41.84 34.94
CA TYR A 333 4.52 42.92 34.81
C TYR A 333 3.92 44.11 34.05
N GLU A 334 3.66 45.16 34.83
CA GLU A 334 3.32 46.51 34.39
C GLU A 334 4.52 47.11 33.64
N TYR A 335 4.40 47.36 32.34
CA TYR A 335 5.44 48.05 31.56
C TYR A 335 5.29 49.57 31.73
N GLU A 336 6.22 50.17 32.49
CA GLU A 336 6.53 51.60 32.36
C GLU A 336 7.28 51.84 31.04
N PHE A 337 6.84 52.86 30.30
CA PHE A 337 7.52 53.41 29.13
C PHE A 337 8.83 54.07 29.57
N ASP A 338 9.96 53.66 28.98
CA ASP A 338 11.16 54.49 28.95
C ASP A 338 11.68 54.62 27.51
N ASP A 339 11.96 55.87 27.14
CA ASP A 339 12.30 56.33 25.81
C ASP A 339 13.81 56.12 25.52
N GLY A 340 14.12 55.72 24.28
CA GLY A 340 15.42 55.99 23.66
C GLY A 340 16.39 54.80 23.60
N ASP A 341 16.66 54.30 22.39
CA ASP A 341 17.81 54.76 21.61
C ASP A 341 17.94 53.93 20.31
N ASP A 342 18.18 54.63 19.21
CA ASP A 342 18.53 54.11 17.89
C ASP A 342 19.85 53.33 17.92
N TYR A 343 19.90 52.08 17.46
CA TYR A 343 21.06 51.51 16.77
C TYR A 343 20.68 50.47 15.71
N GLU A 344 21.31 50.63 14.56
CA GLU A 344 21.20 49.87 13.32
C GLU A 344 21.70 48.42 13.46
N GLU A 345 21.03 47.46 12.83
CA GLU A 345 21.65 46.19 12.43
C GLU A 345 21.12 45.77 11.04
N GLU A 346 21.89 46.12 10.02
CA GLU A 346 21.88 45.41 8.74
C GLU A 346 22.51 44.03 8.92
N GLU A 347 22.09 43.09 8.06
CA GLU A 347 22.80 41.84 7.70
C GLU A 347 22.34 40.52 8.35
N LEU A 348 21.08 40.12 8.11
CA LEU A 348 20.71 38.71 7.92
C LEU A 348 19.66 38.56 6.81
N LEU A 349 20.04 38.94 5.60
CA LEU A 349 19.38 38.52 4.36
C LEU A 349 20.28 37.51 3.65
N GLU A 350 20.06 36.23 3.89
CA GLU A 350 20.26 35.22 2.85
C GLU A 350 19.46 33.96 3.17
N LYS A 351 18.63 33.55 2.21
CA LYS A 351 17.75 32.36 2.16
C LYS A 351 16.34 32.47 2.76
N ARG A 352 15.49 33.23 2.08
CA ARG A 352 14.09 32.83 1.86
C ARG A 352 13.75 33.00 0.38
N ASP A 353 13.73 31.86 -0.34
CA ASP A 353 13.15 31.77 -1.67
C ASP A 353 11.63 31.92 -1.58
N VAL A 354 11.18 33.11 -2.00
CA VAL A 354 10.13 33.36 -3.00
C VAL A 354 8.98 32.33 -3.08
N ILE A 355 7.87 32.66 -2.41
CA ILE A 355 6.52 32.28 -2.86
C ILE A 355 6.05 33.39 -3.81
N ILE A 356 5.76 33.02 -5.05
CA ILE A 356 5.18 33.90 -6.07
C ILE A 356 3.67 33.94 -5.86
N ASP A 357 3.17 35.04 -5.30
CA ASP A 357 1.77 35.46 -5.48
C ASP A 357 1.73 36.61 -6.49
N GLY A 358 1.07 36.37 -7.61
CA GLY A 358 0.76 37.38 -8.60
C GLY A 358 -0.62 37.98 -8.32
N ASP A 359 -0.64 39.17 -7.72
CA ASP A 359 -1.82 40.02 -7.70
C ASP A 359 -1.83 40.96 -8.90
N SER A 360 -2.99 41.07 -9.55
CA SER A 360 -3.29 41.97 -10.65
C SER A 360 -4.12 43.14 -10.12
N GLY A 361 -3.50 44.31 -9.96
CA GLY A 361 -4.19 45.54 -9.60
C GLY A 361 -4.52 46.44 -10.81
N SER A 362 -5.80 46.78 -10.98
CA SER A 362 -6.33 48.13 -11.26
C SER A 362 -7.86 48.02 -11.47
N GLY A 363 -8.76 48.85 -10.95
CA GLY A 363 -8.72 50.01 -10.08
C GLY A 363 -10.14 50.62 -10.01
N GLY A 364 -10.44 51.44 -8.99
CA GLY A 364 -11.47 52.49 -9.10
C GLY A 364 -12.64 52.50 -8.10
N SER A 365 -12.41 53.14 -6.96
CA SER A 365 -13.20 54.24 -6.38
C SER A 365 -14.66 54.08 -5.92
N SER A 366 -14.84 54.42 -4.63
CA SER A 366 -15.89 55.21 -3.98
C SER A 366 -16.98 54.48 -3.19
N GLY A 367 -17.19 54.95 -1.95
CA GLY A 367 -18.36 54.64 -1.14
C GLY A 367 -18.05 54.48 0.34
N VAL A 368 -17.98 55.60 1.04
CA VAL A 368 -17.96 55.71 2.51
C VAL A 368 -19.27 55.16 3.06
N ASP A 369 -19.25 54.37 4.14
CA ASP A 369 -20.18 54.51 5.27
C ASP A 369 -19.76 53.64 6.46
N ASN A 370 -19.42 54.33 7.55
CA ASN A 370 -19.20 53.83 8.91
C ASN A 370 -20.55 53.48 9.54
N LEU A 371 -20.74 52.24 9.98
CA LEU A 371 -21.70 51.92 11.05
C LEU A 371 -21.08 50.90 12.00
N ASN A 372 -20.74 51.41 13.19
CA ASN A 372 -20.43 50.65 14.39
C ASN A 372 -21.58 49.70 14.76
N GLN A 373 -21.30 48.41 14.87
CA GLN A 373 -22.00 47.54 15.82
C GLN A 373 -20.97 46.68 16.55
N GLU A 374 -20.99 46.83 17.86
CA GLU A 374 -20.23 46.05 18.83
C GLU A 374 -20.72 44.60 18.81
N GLU A 375 -19.84 43.65 18.50
CA GLU A 375 -20.08 42.23 18.77
C GLU A 375 -19.01 41.68 19.72
N HIS A 376 -19.51 41.14 20.83
CA HIS A 376 -18.78 40.46 21.88
C HIS A 376 -17.86 39.35 21.32
N LYS A 377 -16.54 39.51 21.47
CA LYS A 377 -15.58 38.41 21.31
C LYS A 377 -15.64 37.49 22.52
N SER A 378 -16.38 36.39 22.41
CA SER A 378 -16.16 35.21 23.26
C SER A 378 -14.89 34.51 22.78
N ASN A 379 -13.79 34.72 23.49
CA ASN A 379 -12.51 34.10 23.20
C ASN A 379 -12.47 32.71 23.84
N SER A 380 -12.85 31.67 23.10
CA SER A 380 -12.56 30.27 23.47
C SER A 380 -11.44 29.76 22.57
N LYS A 381 -10.18 30.05 22.93
CA LYS A 381 -9.03 29.34 22.35
C LYS A 381 -8.90 28.00 23.05
N SER A 382 -9.39 26.93 22.42
CA SER A 382 -8.97 25.57 22.75
C SER A 382 -7.57 25.34 22.16
N PRO A 383 -6.60 24.77 22.90
CA PRO A 383 -5.26 24.55 22.39
C PRO A 383 -5.29 23.49 21.29
N SER A 384 -4.79 23.80 20.10
CA SER A 384 -4.63 22.84 19.02
C SER A 384 -3.19 22.29 19.04
N SER A 385 -2.98 21.10 19.62
CA SER A 385 -1.71 20.40 19.46
C SER A 385 -1.53 20.03 17.98
N ALA A 386 -0.53 20.61 17.31
CA ALA A 386 -0.24 20.27 15.92
C ALA A 386 0.48 18.91 15.86
N VAL A 387 -0.19 17.87 15.36
CA VAL A 387 0.40 16.54 15.13
C VAL A 387 0.81 16.44 13.67
N SER A 388 2.11 16.34 13.41
CA SER A 388 2.62 16.04 12.06
C SER A 388 2.77 14.53 11.90
N THR A 389 2.13 13.97 10.88
CA THR A 389 2.23 12.54 10.56
C THR A 389 2.88 12.35 9.20
N HIS A 390 3.93 11.55 9.14
CA HIS A 390 4.65 11.20 7.91
C HIS A 390 4.58 9.70 7.64
N VAL A 391 4.39 9.33 6.38
CA VAL A 391 4.46 7.94 5.90
C VAL A 391 5.67 7.82 4.99
N SER A 392 6.67 7.07 5.44
CA SER A 392 7.86 6.73 4.65
C SER A 392 7.64 5.40 3.94
N ILE A 393 7.55 5.43 2.62
CA ILE A 393 7.36 4.26 1.75
C ILE A 393 8.67 3.93 1.05
N TYR A 394 8.99 2.64 0.95
CA TYR A 394 10.27 2.19 0.40
C TYR A 394 10.06 1.27 -0.80
N ALA A 395 10.95 1.38 -1.79
CA ALA A 395 11.05 0.44 -2.90
C ALA A 395 12.47 0.40 -3.45
N GLY A 396 12.91 -0.77 -3.91
CA GLY A 396 14.22 -0.95 -4.54
C GLY A 396 14.14 -1.76 -5.81
N ALA A 397 15.17 -1.59 -6.64
CA ALA A 397 15.35 -2.29 -7.91
C ALA A 397 16.74 -2.89 -7.98
N GLY A 398 16.81 -4.08 -8.59
CA GLY A 398 18.07 -4.75 -8.89
C GLY A 398 18.79 -4.05 -10.04
N ILE A 399 20.08 -3.81 -9.84
CA ILE A 399 20.97 -3.21 -10.82
C ILE A 399 22.05 -4.22 -11.15
N VAL A 400 22.04 -4.61 -12.41
CA VAL A 400 23.01 -5.50 -13.08
C VAL A 400 23.47 -4.87 -14.41
N PRO A 401 24.56 -5.35 -15.03
CA PRO A 401 24.93 -4.94 -16.39
C PRO A 401 23.74 -5.05 -17.36
N GLY A 402 23.42 -3.96 -18.06
CA GLY A 402 22.24 -3.86 -18.94
C GLY A 402 21.02 -3.16 -18.33
N SER A 403 21.06 -2.83 -17.04
CA SER A 403 20.03 -2.02 -16.38
C SER A 403 20.00 -0.60 -16.95
N THR A 404 18.82 0.03 -16.98
CA THR A 404 18.65 1.42 -17.44
C THR A 404 18.02 2.27 -16.35
N VAL A 405 18.50 3.50 -16.17
CA VAL A 405 18.00 4.40 -15.12
C VAL A 405 16.48 4.58 -15.20
N GLN A 406 15.94 4.76 -16.41
CA GLN A 406 14.50 4.92 -16.61
C GLN A 406 13.72 3.64 -16.27
N GLY A 407 14.26 2.46 -16.60
CA GLY A 407 13.68 1.17 -16.25
C GLY A 407 13.59 0.99 -14.73
N GLU A 408 14.70 1.19 -14.03
CA GLU A 408 14.77 1.01 -12.56
C GLU A 408 13.87 2.01 -11.82
N PHE A 409 13.81 3.25 -12.31
CA PHE A 409 12.91 4.27 -11.76
C PHE A 409 11.43 3.91 -11.98
N THR A 410 11.11 3.33 -13.13
CA THR A 410 9.74 2.87 -13.45
C THR A 410 9.35 1.68 -12.56
N GLU A 411 10.24 0.70 -12.39
CA GLU A 411 10.05 -0.46 -11.53
C GLU A 411 9.83 -0.05 -10.07
N THR A 412 10.69 0.81 -9.52
CA THR A 412 10.52 1.33 -8.17
C THR A 412 9.24 2.15 -8.00
N SER A 413 8.74 2.82 -9.06
CA SER A 413 7.45 3.53 -9.04
C SER A 413 6.27 2.59 -8.94
N GLN A 414 6.29 1.50 -9.71
CA GLN A 414 5.27 0.46 -9.61
C GLN A 414 5.26 -0.22 -8.23
N LYS A 415 6.45 -0.48 -7.67
CA LYS A 415 6.61 -1.06 -6.33
C LYS A 415 6.10 -0.14 -5.21
N LEU A 416 6.43 1.17 -5.26
CA LEU A 416 5.87 2.17 -4.33
C LEU A 416 4.35 2.26 -4.43
N GLY A 417 3.81 2.10 -5.65
CA GLY A 417 2.38 2.12 -5.97
C GLY A 417 1.51 1.24 -5.07
N VAL A 418 2.05 0.12 -4.57
CA VAL A 418 1.32 -0.78 -3.67
C VAL A 418 0.87 -0.05 -2.41
N ILE A 419 1.78 0.66 -1.73
CA ILE A 419 1.45 1.40 -0.51
C ILE A 419 0.94 2.80 -0.84
N SER A 420 1.52 3.49 -1.84
CA SER A 420 1.08 4.86 -2.16
C SER A 420 -0.33 4.91 -2.72
N SER A 421 -0.87 3.82 -3.28
CA SER A 421 -2.29 3.74 -3.69
C SER A 421 -3.27 3.86 -2.52
N LEU A 422 -2.83 3.61 -1.28
CA LEU A 422 -3.62 3.90 -0.07
C LEU A 422 -3.81 5.40 0.16
N PHE A 423 -2.95 6.22 -0.44
CA PHE A 423 -2.92 7.67 -0.34
C PHE A 423 -3.12 8.25 -1.73
N PRO A 424 -4.37 8.27 -2.25
CA PRO A 424 -4.62 8.77 -3.60
C PRO A 424 -3.98 10.15 -3.77
N PRO A 425 -3.22 10.37 -4.85
CA PRO A 425 -2.45 11.59 -5.02
C PRO A 425 -3.36 12.82 -4.95
N SER A 426 -2.84 13.91 -4.38
CA SER A 426 -3.36 15.26 -4.61
C SER A 426 -2.44 15.89 -5.67
N PRO A 427 -2.97 16.43 -6.79
CA PRO A 427 -4.15 17.29 -6.84
C PRO A 427 -5.32 16.70 -7.63
N ILE A 428 -6.45 17.43 -7.58
CA ILE A 428 -7.63 17.21 -8.42
C ILE A 428 -7.15 16.92 -9.85
N THR A 429 -7.52 15.79 -10.47
CA THR A 429 -7.07 15.46 -11.83
C THR A 429 -7.72 16.34 -12.91
N LEU A 430 -7.70 17.66 -12.75
CA LEU A 430 -8.06 18.63 -13.78
C LEU A 430 -6.93 18.70 -14.80
N GLN A 431 -7.09 17.98 -15.91
CA GLN A 431 -6.10 17.95 -17.00
C GLN A 431 -6.48 18.87 -18.18
N SER A 432 -7.66 19.50 -18.13
CA SER A 432 -8.05 20.49 -19.12
C SER A 432 -7.46 21.84 -18.74
N SER A 433 -6.89 22.58 -19.70
CA SER A 433 -6.45 23.95 -19.49
C SER A 433 -7.60 24.91 -19.17
N ASN A 434 -8.84 24.52 -19.46
CA ASN A 434 -10.08 25.22 -19.09
C ASN A 434 -11.24 24.20 -18.95
N PRO A 435 -11.38 23.49 -17.82
CA PRO A 435 -12.52 22.59 -17.61
C PRO A 435 -13.81 23.41 -17.48
N THR A 436 -14.94 22.85 -17.95
CA THR A 436 -16.25 23.45 -17.61
C THR A 436 -16.48 23.35 -16.10
N PRO A 437 -17.25 24.27 -15.48
CA PRO A 437 -17.54 24.21 -14.04
C PRO A 437 -18.06 22.83 -13.59
N ASN A 438 -18.99 22.26 -14.35
CA ASN A 438 -19.53 20.92 -14.10
C ASN A 438 -18.44 19.82 -14.10
N SER A 439 -17.50 19.88 -15.05
CA SER A 439 -16.40 18.92 -15.12
C SER A 439 -15.43 19.11 -13.96
N ALA A 440 -15.10 20.35 -13.62
CA ALA A 440 -14.16 20.66 -12.54
C ALA A 440 -14.71 20.20 -11.19
N TRP A 441 -15.94 20.61 -10.89
CA TRP A 441 -16.65 20.24 -9.68
C TRP A 441 -16.86 18.74 -9.55
N SER A 442 -17.35 18.08 -10.61
CA SER A 442 -17.57 16.63 -10.55
C SER A 442 -16.26 15.86 -10.33
N THR A 443 -15.15 16.32 -10.90
CA THR A 443 -13.83 15.70 -10.70
C THR A 443 -13.38 15.87 -9.25
N ALA A 444 -13.45 17.10 -8.71
CA ALA A 444 -13.12 17.39 -7.32
C ALA A 444 -13.97 16.58 -6.34
N PHE A 445 -15.28 16.57 -6.55
CA PHE A 445 -16.26 15.89 -5.71
C PHE A 445 -16.03 14.38 -5.68
N ILE A 446 -15.87 13.74 -6.86
CA ILE A 446 -15.61 12.30 -6.93
C ILE A 446 -14.26 11.94 -6.30
N GLU A 447 -13.21 12.71 -6.56
CA GLU A 447 -11.91 12.44 -5.97
C GLU A 447 -11.89 12.60 -4.45
N GLU A 448 -12.66 13.56 -3.91
CA GLU A 448 -12.84 13.69 -2.46
C GLU A 448 -13.63 12.53 -1.85
N LEU A 449 -14.67 12.05 -2.52
CA LEU A 449 -15.38 10.84 -2.07
C LEU A 449 -14.44 9.62 -2.06
N VAL A 450 -13.60 9.47 -3.08
CA VAL A 450 -12.59 8.40 -3.13
C VAL A 450 -11.56 8.55 -2.01
N ARG A 451 -11.10 9.78 -1.74
CA ARG A 451 -10.20 10.10 -0.62
C ARG A 451 -10.85 9.81 0.74
N SER A 452 -12.15 9.98 0.84
CA SER A 452 -12.97 9.66 2.02
C SER A 452 -13.31 8.17 2.14
N GLY A 453 -12.80 7.32 1.23
CA GLY A 453 -12.89 5.87 1.32
C GLY A 453 -14.01 5.23 0.49
N VAL A 454 -14.71 5.99 -0.36
CA VAL A 454 -15.68 5.42 -1.31
C VAL A 454 -14.93 4.79 -2.49
N THR A 455 -14.86 3.47 -2.49
CA THR A 455 -14.11 2.69 -3.50
C THR A 455 -15.00 2.05 -4.56
N GLN A 456 -16.32 2.02 -4.35
CA GLN A 456 -17.26 1.33 -5.23
C GLN A 456 -18.39 2.26 -5.69
N PHE A 457 -18.54 2.39 -7.01
CA PHE A 457 -19.58 3.19 -7.66
C PHE A 457 -20.46 2.32 -8.57
N TYR A 458 -21.78 2.48 -8.45
CA TYR A 458 -22.77 1.91 -9.35
C TYR A 458 -23.48 3.05 -10.09
N ILE A 459 -23.36 3.07 -11.41
CA ILE A 459 -23.75 4.23 -12.22
C ILE A 459 -24.93 3.85 -13.10
N CYS A 460 -26.02 4.59 -12.98
CA CYS A 460 -27.14 4.61 -13.92
C CYS A 460 -26.96 5.82 -14.84
N PRO A 461 -26.43 5.62 -16.07
CA PRO A 461 -26.04 6.73 -16.92
C PRO A 461 -27.26 7.54 -17.36
N GLY A 462 -27.17 8.86 -17.25
CA GLY A 462 -28.15 9.79 -17.80
C GLY A 462 -27.52 11.13 -18.15
N SER A 463 -28.22 11.93 -18.95
CA SER A 463 -27.65 13.16 -19.53
C SER A 463 -27.12 14.13 -18.47
N ARG A 464 -27.86 14.33 -17.37
CA ARG A 464 -27.47 15.23 -16.27
C ARG A 464 -26.35 14.67 -15.38
N SER A 465 -26.27 13.34 -15.21
CA SER A 465 -25.21 12.68 -14.43
C SER A 465 -23.93 12.42 -15.23
N THR A 466 -23.87 12.86 -16.50
CA THR A 466 -22.69 12.69 -17.38
C THR A 466 -21.40 13.23 -16.75
N PRO A 467 -21.35 14.43 -16.14
CA PRO A 467 -20.12 14.95 -15.55
C PRO A 467 -19.56 14.07 -14.41
N LEU A 468 -20.43 13.55 -13.53
CA LEU A 468 -20.06 12.60 -12.48
C LEU A 468 -19.58 11.26 -13.05
N THR A 469 -20.26 10.77 -14.08
CA THR A 469 -19.89 9.52 -14.77
C THR A 469 -18.52 9.64 -15.43
N ALA A 470 -18.25 10.78 -16.08
CA ALA A 470 -16.97 11.07 -16.72
C ALA A 470 -15.83 11.18 -15.70
N ALA A 471 -16.07 11.85 -14.56
CA ALA A 471 -15.12 11.93 -13.45
C ALA A 471 -14.73 10.55 -12.93
N ILE A 472 -15.69 9.65 -12.67
CA ILE A 472 -15.39 8.29 -12.20
C ILE A 472 -14.66 7.46 -13.25
N ALA A 473 -15.09 7.53 -14.51
CA ALA A 473 -14.42 6.84 -15.60
C ALA A 473 -12.95 7.29 -15.71
N LYS A 474 -12.68 8.57 -15.43
CA LYS A 474 -11.32 9.11 -15.36
C LYS A 474 -10.56 8.60 -14.14
N SER A 475 -11.12 8.69 -12.93
CA SER A 475 -10.47 8.20 -11.71
C SER A 475 -10.11 6.71 -11.82
N THR A 476 -10.98 5.91 -12.45
CA THR A 476 -10.76 4.48 -12.73
C THR A 476 -9.60 4.26 -13.70
N ARG A 477 -9.50 5.06 -14.79
CA ARG A 477 -8.41 4.94 -15.78
C ARG A 477 -7.06 5.42 -15.24
N MET A 478 -7.08 6.45 -14.41
CA MET A 478 -5.88 7.07 -13.86
C MET A 478 -5.38 6.38 -12.59
N ASN A 479 -6.06 5.32 -12.13
CA ASN A 479 -5.80 4.65 -10.85
C ASN A 479 -5.71 5.63 -9.67
N VAL A 480 -6.61 6.62 -9.63
CA VAL A 480 -6.74 7.52 -8.47
C VAL A 480 -7.43 6.72 -7.37
N GLY A 481 -6.64 6.04 -6.53
CA GLY A 481 -7.14 5.11 -5.51
C GLY A 481 -7.65 3.79 -6.09
N VAL A 482 -8.16 2.90 -5.21
CA VAL A 482 -8.85 1.66 -5.62
C VAL A 482 -10.30 1.99 -5.92
N VAL A 483 -10.61 2.30 -7.18
CA VAL A 483 -11.97 2.65 -7.62
C VAL A 483 -12.49 1.59 -8.56
N HIS A 484 -13.63 0.99 -8.17
CA HIS A 484 -14.40 0.08 -8.99
C HIS A 484 -15.69 0.77 -9.41
N ALA A 485 -15.94 0.84 -10.71
CA ALA A 485 -17.14 1.44 -11.27
C ALA A 485 -17.89 0.42 -12.13
N MET A 486 -19.20 0.30 -11.90
CA MET A 486 -20.07 -0.56 -12.70
C MET A 486 -21.23 0.24 -13.26
N SER A 487 -21.38 0.24 -14.59
CA SER A 487 -22.60 0.75 -15.22
C SER A 487 -23.73 -0.25 -15.04
N VAL A 488 -24.88 0.21 -14.55
CA VAL A 488 -26.08 -0.57 -14.29
C VAL A 488 -27.26 0.13 -14.96
N HIS A 489 -28.03 -0.63 -15.75
CA HIS A 489 -29.11 -0.07 -16.57
C HIS A 489 -30.38 0.32 -15.79
N ASP A 490 -30.53 -0.20 -14.56
CA ASP A 490 -31.73 -0.05 -13.73
C ASP A 490 -31.33 0.52 -12.36
N GLU A 491 -31.94 1.63 -11.95
CA GLU A 491 -31.60 2.34 -10.72
C GLU A 491 -31.84 1.49 -9.48
N ARG A 492 -32.95 0.74 -9.46
CA ARG A 492 -33.28 -0.14 -8.35
C ARG A 492 -32.19 -1.20 -8.17
N SER A 493 -31.81 -1.86 -9.26
CA SER A 493 -30.75 -2.87 -9.28
C SER A 493 -29.40 -2.31 -8.87
N ALA A 494 -29.07 -1.08 -9.30
CA ALA A 494 -27.85 -0.39 -8.89
C ALA A 494 -27.82 -0.15 -7.38
N ALA A 495 -28.95 0.29 -6.82
CA ALA A 495 -29.10 0.54 -5.40
C ALA A 495 -28.95 -0.73 -4.55
N PHE A 496 -29.55 -1.85 -4.99
CA PHE A 496 -29.40 -3.13 -4.30
C PHE A 496 -27.99 -3.73 -4.42
N ARG A 497 -27.28 -3.49 -5.53
CA ARG A 497 -25.86 -3.87 -5.65
C ARG A 497 -24.99 -3.08 -4.65
N ALA A 498 -25.22 -1.77 -4.53
CA ALA A 498 -24.52 -0.94 -3.56
C ALA A 498 -24.80 -1.35 -2.11
N LEU A 499 -26.07 -1.61 -1.79
CA LEU A 499 -26.46 -2.15 -0.49
C LEU A 499 -25.76 -3.48 -0.19
N GLY A 500 -25.73 -4.41 -1.15
CA GLY A 500 -25.05 -5.70 -1.00
C GLY A 500 -23.54 -5.56 -0.78
N TYR A 501 -22.91 -4.59 -1.46
CA TYR A 501 -21.50 -4.26 -1.26
C TYR A 501 -21.22 -3.80 0.18
N GLY A 502 -21.98 -2.82 0.68
CA GLY A 502 -21.85 -2.31 2.04
C GLY A 502 -22.14 -3.38 3.10
N ARG A 503 -23.15 -4.23 2.87
CA ARG A 503 -23.54 -5.31 3.80
C ARG A 503 -22.44 -6.36 3.97
N ARG A 504 -21.54 -6.51 3.00
CA ARG A 504 -20.38 -7.41 3.10
C ARG A 504 -19.24 -6.85 3.97
N GLY A 505 -19.34 -5.59 4.40
CA GLY A 505 -18.33 -4.93 5.26
C GLY A 505 -17.20 -4.27 4.49
N TYR A 506 -17.37 -4.01 3.19
CA TYR A 506 -16.35 -3.38 2.33
C TYR A 506 -16.34 -1.85 2.37
N GLY A 507 -17.08 -1.24 3.28
CA GLY A 507 -17.22 0.22 3.38
C GLY A 507 -18.38 0.77 2.54
N PRO A 508 -18.48 2.11 2.42
CA PRO A 508 -19.57 2.76 1.69
C PRO A 508 -19.48 2.51 0.19
N ALA A 509 -20.63 2.21 -0.44
CA ALA A 509 -20.79 2.25 -1.88
C ALA A 509 -21.66 3.44 -2.30
N ALA A 510 -21.37 4.02 -3.46
CA ALA A 510 -22.13 5.11 -4.03
C ALA A 510 -22.96 4.67 -5.24
N VAL A 511 -24.19 5.17 -5.34
CA VAL A 511 -25.07 5.00 -6.49
C VAL A 511 -25.25 6.35 -7.16
N ILE A 512 -25.04 6.41 -8.47
CA ILE A 512 -25.26 7.62 -9.25
C ILE A 512 -26.44 7.43 -10.19
N THR A 513 -27.37 8.38 -10.18
CA THR A 513 -28.42 8.45 -11.20
C THR A 513 -28.71 9.89 -11.62
N SER A 514 -29.40 10.04 -12.75
CA SER A 514 -29.91 11.31 -13.24
C SER A 514 -31.15 11.74 -12.44
N SER A 515 -31.65 12.96 -12.62
CA SER A 515 -32.88 13.37 -11.94
C SER A 515 -34.18 12.90 -12.56
N GLY A 516 -35.25 13.14 -11.82
CA GLY A 516 -36.60 12.75 -12.16
C GLY A 516 -37.00 11.49 -11.41
N THR A 517 -37.94 10.74 -11.97
CA THR A 517 -38.51 9.53 -11.34
C THR A 517 -37.47 8.43 -11.09
N ALA A 518 -36.31 8.47 -11.75
CA ALA A 518 -35.17 7.58 -11.51
C ALA A 518 -34.75 7.55 -10.03
N VAL A 519 -34.82 8.68 -9.34
CA VAL A 519 -34.45 8.79 -7.92
C VAL A 519 -35.38 7.97 -7.02
N ALA A 520 -36.68 7.90 -7.35
CA ALA A 520 -37.65 7.15 -6.57
C ALA A 520 -37.37 5.62 -6.57
N ASN A 521 -36.73 5.10 -7.62
CA ASN A 521 -36.35 3.69 -7.71
C ASN A 521 -35.25 3.29 -6.71
N LEU A 522 -34.50 4.27 -6.17
CA LEU A 522 -33.46 4.02 -5.17
C LEU A 522 -34.02 3.81 -3.76
N TYR A 523 -35.23 4.31 -3.50
CA TYR A 523 -35.78 4.40 -2.14
C TYR A 523 -35.90 3.06 -1.39
N PRO A 524 -36.29 1.93 -2.02
CA PRO A 524 -36.33 0.64 -1.32
C PRO A 524 -34.97 0.24 -0.71
N ALA A 525 -33.87 0.45 -1.43
CA ALA A 525 -32.54 0.12 -0.93
C ALA A 525 -32.07 1.11 0.16
N VAL A 526 -32.48 2.38 0.09
CA VAL A 526 -32.22 3.38 1.16
C VAL A 526 -32.90 2.96 2.46
N VAL A 527 -34.16 2.53 2.40
CA VAL A 527 -34.91 2.04 3.56
C VAL A 527 -34.23 0.82 4.19
N GLU A 528 -33.80 -0.14 3.38
CA GLU A 528 -33.08 -1.32 3.88
C GLU A 528 -31.71 -0.96 4.46
N ALA A 529 -30.94 -0.08 3.80
CA ALA A 529 -29.65 0.39 4.30
C ALA A 529 -29.78 1.06 5.69
N ALA A 530 -30.83 1.86 5.87
CA ALA A 530 -31.12 2.50 7.14
C ALA A 530 -31.44 1.49 8.24
N MET A 531 -32.29 0.50 7.94
CA MET A 531 -32.70 -0.54 8.89
C MET A 531 -31.56 -1.49 9.28
N ASP A 532 -30.68 -1.80 8.33
CA ASP A 532 -29.58 -2.75 8.52
C ASP A 532 -28.28 -2.08 9.01
N GLY A 533 -28.24 -0.75 9.17
CA GLY A 533 -27.01 -0.06 9.54
C GLY A 533 -25.96 0.00 8.43
N VAL A 534 -26.32 -0.27 7.17
CA VAL A 534 -25.38 -0.32 6.05
C VAL A 534 -25.07 1.10 5.54
N PRO A 535 -23.79 1.45 5.28
CA PRO A 535 -23.45 2.71 4.66
C PRO A 535 -23.75 2.69 3.15
N LEU A 536 -24.59 3.62 2.69
CA LEU A 536 -24.99 3.77 1.29
C LEU A 536 -25.03 5.26 0.94
N LEU A 537 -24.32 5.66 -0.12
CA LEU A 537 -24.33 7.02 -0.65
C LEU A 537 -25.18 7.08 -1.92
N VAL A 538 -26.08 8.06 -2.01
CA VAL A 538 -26.94 8.30 -3.17
C VAL A 538 -26.60 9.66 -3.77
N LEU A 539 -26.12 9.65 -5.02
CA LEU A 539 -25.72 10.82 -5.78
C LEU A 539 -26.67 11.02 -6.95
N THR A 540 -27.40 12.13 -6.95
CA THR A 540 -28.48 12.38 -7.90
C THR A 540 -28.27 13.70 -8.62
N ALA A 541 -28.19 13.68 -9.94
CA ALA A 541 -27.91 14.88 -10.73
C ALA A 541 -29.20 15.60 -11.17
N ASP A 542 -29.59 16.63 -10.40
CA ASP A 542 -30.78 17.45 -10.66
C ASP A 542 -30.53 18.76 -11.40
N ARG A 543 -31.65 19.41 -11.74
CA ARG A 543 -31.71 20.74 -12.30
C ARG A 543 -31.29 21.77 -11.24
N PRO A 544 -30.65 22.87 -11.66
CA PRO A 544 -30.39 23.99 -10.77
C PRO A 544 -31.71 24.61 -10.31
N TYR A 545 -31.69 25.33 -9.19
CA TYR A 545 -32.91 25.76 -8.49
C TYR A 545 -33.86 26.57 -9.39
N GLU A 546 -33.33 27.40 -10.28
CA GLU A 546 -34.08 28.22 -11.24
C GLU A 546 -34.81 27.41 -12.32
N ALA A 547 -34.42 26.16 -12.54
CA ALA A 547 -35.02 25.26 -13.53
C ALA A 547 -35.95 24.21 -12.90
N ARG A 548 -36.11 24.23 -11.57
CA ARG A 548 -37.08 23.41 -10.83
C ARG A 548 -38.48 24.03 -10.93
N ASP A 549 -39.52 23.20 -10.74
CA ASP A 549 -40.93 23.63 -10.75
C ASP A 549 -41.43 24.35 -12.02
N THR A 550 -40.71 24.21 -13.13
CA THR A 550 -41.06 24.81 -14.43
C THR A 550 -42.11 24.02 -15.24
N GLY A 551 -42.64 22.92 -14.67
CA GLY A 551 -43.56 22.01 -15.38
C GLY A 551 -42.87 21.15 -16.45
N ALA A 552 -41.53 21.09 -16.46
CA ALA A 552 -40.77 20.31 -17.41
C ALA A 552 -41.01 18.79 -17.25
N ASN A 553 -40.97 18.05 -18.37
CA ASN A 553 -41.18 16.60 -18.36
C ASN A 553 -40.19 15.89 -17.42
N GLN A 554 -40.70 14.95 -16.63
CA GLN A 554 -39.97 14.17 -15.62
C GLN A 554 -39.28 15.03 -14.54
N ALA A 555 -39.68 16.29 -14.35
CA ALA A 555 -39.29 17.06 -13.18
C ALA A 555 -40.14 16.63 -11.98
N ILE A 556 -39.47 16.29 -10.87
CA ILE A 556 -40.09 16.01 -9.58
C ILE A 556 -39.38 16.86 -8.52
N ASP A 557 -40.01 17.03 -7.36
CA ASP A 557 -39.33 17.60 -6.19
C ASP A 557 -38.33 16.59 -5.64
N GLN A 558 -37.09 16.67 -6.12
CA GLN A 558 -36.04 15.73 -5.74
C GLN A 558 -35.49 15.99 -4.33
N VAL A 559 -35.55 17.24 -3.85
CA VAL A 559 -35.14 17.61 -2.49
C VAL A 559 -35.97 16.84 -1.45
N LYS A 560 -37.25 16.56 -1.78
CA LYS A 560 -38.16 15.77 -0.95
C LYS A 560 -38.32 14.32 -1.42
N ALA A 561 -37.46 13.81 -2.32
CA ALA A 561 -37.62 12.48 -2.91
C ALA A 561 -37.52 11.35 -1.87
N PHE A 562 -36.77 11.57 -0.81
CA PHE A 562 -36.61 10.61 0.28
C PHE A 562 -37.11 11.26 1.59
N PRO A 563 -38.10 10.68 2.28
CA PRO A 563 -38.56 11.19 3.57
C PRO A 563 -37.51 10.94 4.67
N GLY A 564 -37.37 11.92 5.58
CA GLY A 564 -36.25 12.04 6.52
C GLY A 564 -36.09 10.95 7.59
N SER A 565 -36.99 9.98 7.70
CA SER A 565 -36.85 8.89 8.69
C SER A 565 -35.82 7.83 8.32
N TYR A 566 -35.42 7.74 7.04
CA TYR A 566 -34.49 6.71 6.53
C TYR A 566 -33.17 7.28 6.01
N ILE A 567 -33.00 8.60 6.06
CA ILE A 567 -31.78 9.28 5.63
C ILE A 567 -31.04 9.76 6.87
N ARG A 568 -29.74 9.49 6.95
CA ARG A 568 -28.90 9.99 8.05
C ARG A 568 -28.40 11.42 7.79
N TRP A 569 -28.16 11.76 6.53
CA TRP A 569 -27.67 13.06 6.10
C TRP A 569 -28.10 13.36 4.66
N PHE A 570 -28.42 14.63 4.37
CA PHE A 570 -28.84 15.10 3.05
C PHE A 570 -28.28 16.49 2.78
N ARG A 571 -27.85 16.73 1.54
CA ARG A 571 -27.36 18.01 1.05
C ARG A 571 -27.83 18.26 -0.38
N ASP A 572 -28.44 19.41 -0.60
CA ASP A 572 -28.71 19.95 -1.94
C ASP A 572 -27.52 20.83 -2.33
N VAL A 573 -26.68 20.32 -3.22
CA VAL A 573 -25.41 20.95 -3.61
C VAL A 573 -25.66 22.11 -4.57
N ALA A 574 -24.90 23.20 -4.41
CA ALA A 574 -25.01 24.36 -5.28
C ALA A 574 -24.68 24.01 -6.76
N PRO A 575 -25.34 24.63 -7.74
CA PRO A 575 -24.98 24.43 -9.15
C PRO A 575 -23.53 24.86 -9.41
N PRO A 576 -22.73 24.07 -10.14
CA PRO A 576 -21.38 24.48 -10.51
C PRO A 576 -21.40 25.74 -11.40
N SER A 577 -20.70 26.79 -10.98
CA SER A 577 -20.44 27.98 -11.78
C SER A 577 -19.02 28.50 -11.52
N ASP A 578 -18.56 29.45 -12.34
CA ASP A 578 -17.24 30.08 -12.17
C ASP A 578 -17.17 30.93 -10.88
N ASP A 579 -18.32 31.33 -10.32
CA ASP A 579 -18.42 32.13 -9.11
C ASP A 579 -18.36 31.30 -7.82
N VAL A 580 -18.49 29.96 -7.91
CA VAL A 580 -18.47 29.09 -6.73
C VAL A 580 -17.13 28.35 -6.65
N PRO A 581 -16.34 28.57 -5.57
CA PRO A 581 -14.99 28.01 -5.49
C PRO A 581 -15.03 26.48 -5.41
N ILE A 582 -14.03 25.83 -6.02
CA ILE A 582 -13.92 24.37 -6.04
C ILE A 582 -13.83 23.75 -4.63
N SER A 583 -13.38 24.53 -3.64
CA SER A 583 -13.37 24.14 -2.23
C SER A 583 -14.76 23.86 -1.68
N ALA A 584 -15.83 24.45 -2.24
CA ALA A 584 -17.20 24.12 -1.88
C ALA A 584 -17.54 22.67 -2.26
N ALA A 585 -17.14 22.23 -3.45
CA ALA A 585 -17.33 20.84 -3.88
C ALA A 585 -16.56 19.84 -3.00
N LEU A 586 -15.34 20.21 -2.57
CA LEU A 586 -14.56 19.40 -1.63
C LEU A 586 -15.24 19.35 -0.24
N SER A 587 -15.75 20.49 0.23
CA SER A 587 -16.44 20.57 1.51
C SER A 587 -17.79 19.85 1.53
N ASP A 588 -18.53 19.80 0.41
CA ASP A 588 -19.81 19.07 0.35
C ASP A 588 -19.60 17.54 0.19
N ALA A 589 -18.42 17.11 -0.27
CA ALA A 589 -18.09 15.69 -0.43
C ALA A 589 -17.51 15.04 0.85
N ASN A 590 -16.80 15.83 1.67
CA ASN A 590 -16.27 15.45 2.98
C ASN A 590 -17.39 15.46 4.03
#